data_AF-T1AD97-F1
#
_entry.id   AF-T1AD97-F1
#
_cell.length_a   1.000
_cell.length_b   1.000
_cell.length_c   1.000
_cell.angle_alpha   90.00
_cell.angle_beta   90.00
_cell.angle_gamma   90.00
#
_symmetry.space_group_name_H-M   'P 1'
#
loop_
_entity.id
_entity.type
_entity.pdbx_description
1 polymer ?
#
loop_
_entity_poly.entity_id
_entity_poly.type
_entity_poly.pdbx_seq_one_letter_code
_entity_poly.pdbx_strand_id
1 'polypeptide(L)'
;VGADLDPLSVLISRAKTTPISASELSKVARIPHEVDYSDGTPSLIPEVKNLHHWFTPDAVRELSAVKSRCLTLPEPTKTFALVVFSSIIRRVSNADDQTQKTYVSHTLPKRPPPPHELLPIFVQRAIRGMEEYARLLPKPPSGTVLQADARWVPAGAEFEDVVTSPPMWTQSSTSTTRC
;
A
#
# COMPACT_ATOMS: atom_id res chain seq x y z
N VAL A 1 -18.80 -2.60 -10.26
CA VAL A 1 -17.48 -3.19 -10.62
C VAL A 1 -16.45 -2.07 -10.63
N GLY A 2 -15.23 -2.29 -10.14
CA GLY A 2 -14.13 -1.32 -10.21
C GLY A 2 -12.97 -1.87 -11.04
N ALA A 3 -12.27 -0.99 -11.77
CA ALA A 3 -11.08 -1.35 -12.55
C ALA A 3 -10.00 -0.28 -12.39
N ASP A 4 -8.76 -0.71 -12.16
CA ASP A 4 -7.58 0.18 -12.11
C ASP A 4 -6.35 -0.54 -12.68
N LEU A 5 -5.41 0.22 -13.24
CA LEU A 5 -4.13 -0.29 -13.72
C LEU A 5 -3.11 -0.48 -12.58
N ASP A 6 -3.17 0.38 -11.56
CA ASP A 6 -2.23 0.37 -10.45
C ASP A 6 -2.53 -0.80 -9.49
N PRO A 7 -1.61 -1.78 -9.34
CA PRO A 7 -1.81 -2.91 -8.44
C PRO A 7 -2.03 -2.49 -6.99
N LEU A 8 -1.48 -1.35 -6.55
CA LEU A 8 -1.70 -0.86 -5.18
C LEU A 8 -3.13 -0.32 -5.00
N SER A 9 -3.62 0.51 -5.92
CA SER A 9 -5.02 0.94 -5.95
C SER A 9 -6.00 -0.25 -5.96
N VAL A 10 -5.70 -1.29 -6.74
CA VAL A 10 -6.50 -2.53 -6.75
C VAL A 10 -6.48 -3.22 -5.39
N LEU A 11 -5.31 -3.36 -4.77
CA LEU A 11 -5.16 -3.98 -3.45
C LEU A 11 -5.94 -3.22 -2.37
N ILE A 12 -5.83 -1.89 -2.35
CA ILE A 12 -6.57 -1.01 -1.42
C ILE A 12 -8.07 -1.15 -1.63
N SER A 13 -8.51 -1.16 -2.89
CA SER A 13 -9.92 -1.29 -3.23
C SER A 13 -10.47 -2.64 -2.77
N ARG A 14 -9.74 -3.74 -3.02
CA ARG A 14 -10.09 -5.07 -2.51
C ARG A 14 -10.18 -5.13 -1.00
N ALA A 15 -9.24 -4.51 -0.28
CA ALA A 15 -9.27 -4.47 1.18
C ALA A 15 -10.51 -3.73 1.73
N LYS A 16 -11.00 -2.70 1.01
CA LYS A 16 -12.21 -1.95 1.41
C LYS A 16 -13.51 -2.65 1.01
N THR A 17 -13.51 -3.40 -0.09
CA THR A 17 -14.71 -4.10 -0.58
C THR A 17 -14.83 -5.53 -0.06
N THR A 18 -13.86 -6.02 0.70
CA THR A 18 -13.89 -7.37 1.28
C THR A 18 -14.17 -7.27 2.77
N PRO A 19 -15.30 -7.82 3.27
CA PRO A 19 -15.58 -7.85 4.70
C PRO A 19 -14.46 -8.55 5.47
N ILE A 20 -14.04 -7.97 6.59
CA ILE A 20 -13.03 -8.53 7.48
C ILE A 20 -13.60 -8.63 8.89
N SER A 21 -13.44 -9.80 9.52
CA SER A 21 -13.99 -10.07 10.85
C SER A 21 -13.09 -9.56 11.97
N ALA A 22 -13.65 -9.41 13.18
CA ALA A 22 -12.88 -9.02 14.37
C ALA A 22 -11.73 -10.00 14.70
N SER A 23 -11.94 -11.30 14.45
CA SER A 23 -10.90 -12.33 14.61
C SER A 23 -9.71 -12.08 13.69
N GLU A 24 -9.97 -11.66 12.45
CA GLU A 24 -8.94 -11.35 11.47
C GLU A 24 -8.21 -10.05 11.78
N LEU A 25 -8.93 -9.00 12.17
CA LEU A 25 -8.32 -7.76 12.66
C LEU A 25 -7.40 -8.04 13.86
N SER A 26 -7.79 -8.95 14.74
CA SER A 26 -6.94 -9.38 15.87
C SER A 26 -5.65 -10.07 15.43
N LYS A 27 -5.66 -10.81 14.30
CA LYS A 27 -4.42 -11.37 13.72
C LYS A 27 -3.50 -10.27 13.18
N VAL A 28 -4.08 -9.26 12.52
CA VAL A 28 -3.32 -8.10 12.01
C VAL A 28 -2.70 -7.32 13.17
N ALA A 29 -3.43 -7.15 14.28
CA ALA A 29 -2.96 -6.48 15.49
C ALA A 29 -1.70 -7.11 16.10
N ARG A 30 -1.50 -8.42 15.90
CA ARG A 30 -0.35 -9.16 16.45
C ARG A 30 0.91 -9.06 15.60
N ILE A 31 0.78 -8.71 14.31
CA ILE A 31 1.92 -8.64 13.38
C ILE A 31 3.11 -7.88 13.98
N PRO A 32 2.96 -6.68 14.56
CA PRO A 32 4.12 -5.93 15.03
C PRO A 32 4.89 -6.62 16.16
N HIS A 33 4.27 -7.57 16.86
CA HIS A 33 4.85 -8.31 17.99
C HIS A 33 5.36 -9.71 17.58
N GLU A 34 4.95 -10.22 16.42
CA GLU A 34 5.32 -11.53 15.91
C GLU A 34 6.43 -11.48 14.86
N VAL A 35 6.79 -10.29 14.37
CA VAL A 35 7.89 -10.09 13.42
C VAL A 35 9.22 -10.04 14.16
N ASP A 36 10.17 -10.86 13.73
CA ASP A 36 11.58 -10.67 14.07
C ASP A 36 12.19 -9.62 13.11
N TYR A 37 12.38 -8.41 13.61
CA TYR A 37 12.93 -7.29 12.84
C TYR A 37 14.45 -7.38 12.64
N SER A 38 15.11 -8.28 13.36
CA SER A 38 16.55 -8.53 13.19
C SER A 38 16.84 -9.47 12.03
N ASP A 39 15.89 -10.32 11.64
CA ASP A 39 16.01 -11.28 10.55
C ASP A 39 15.20 -10.86 9.31
N GLY A 40 15.87 -10.22 8.36
CA GLY A 40 15.25 -9.86 7.08
C GLY A 40 14.96 -11.09 6.22
N THR A 41 14.14 -10.92 5.18
CA THR A 41 13.85 -11.95 4.19
C THR A 41 14.42 -11.52 2.83
N PRO A 42 15.68 -11.89 2.47
CA PRO A 42 16.35 -11.40 1.27
C PRO A 42 15.59 -11.65 -0.03
N SER A 43 14.89 -12.79 -0.14
CA SER A 43 14.09 -13.14 -1.33
C SER A 43 12.87 -12.23 -1.57
N LEU A 44 12.49 -11.41 -0.59
CA LEU A 44 11.38 -10.46 -0.71
C LEU A 44 11.82 -9.02 -0.95
N ILE A 45 13.13 -8.76 -0.96
CA ILE A 45 13.71 -7.46 -1.30
C ILE A 45 13.56 -7.27 -2.82
N PRO A 46 12.90 -6.19 -3.27
CA PRO A 46 12.68 -5.97 -4.69
C PRO A 46 13.95 -5.49 -5.38
N GLU A 47 14.13 -5.91 -6.63
CA GLU A 47 15.16 -5.36 -7.52
C GLU A 47 14.75 -3.96 -7.98
N VAL A 48 15.15 -2.94 -7.23
CA VAL A 48 14.89 -1.54 -7.57
C VAL A 48 16.20 -0.77 -7.75
N LYS A 49 16.22 0.11 -8.74
CA LYS A 49 17.37 0.99 -8.99
C LYS A 49 17.62 1.86 -7.76
N ASN A 50 18.87 1.85 -7.30
CA ASN A 50 19.33 2.65 -6.15
C ASN A 50 18.51 2.40 -4.87
N LEU A 51 18.20 1.14 -4.52
CA LEU A 51 17.44 0.82 -3.30
C LEU A 51 17.96 1.57 -2.05
N HIS A 52 19.28 1.62 -1.87
CA HIS A 52 19.91 2.29 -0.72
C HIS A 52 19.91 3.83 -0.78
N HIS A 53 19.54 4.43 -1.91
CA HIS A 53 19.21 5.84 -1.97
C HIS A 53 17.85 6.11 -1.32
N TRP A 54 16.89 5.21 -1.55
CA TRP A 54 15.51 5.34 -1.06
C TRP A 54 15.32 4.84 0.37
N PHE A 55 16.09 3.86 0.81
CA PHE A 55 15.92 3.21 2.11
C PHE A 55 17.26 2.98 2.79
N THR A 56 17.28 3.09 4.12
CA THR A 56 18.43 2.63 4.92
C THR A 56 18.51 1.10 4.89
N PRO A 57 19.69 0.50 5.09
CA PRO A 57 19.83 -0.96 5.19
C PRO A 57 18.91 -1.58 6.25
N ASP A 58 18.74 -0.92 7.40
CA ASP A 58 17.84 -1.35 8.46
C ASP A 58 16.38 -1.33 8.01
N ALA A 59 15.93 -0.26 7.34
CA ALA A 59 14.58 -0.18 6.82
C ALA A 59 14.30 -1.28 5.79
N VAL A 60 15.25 -1.59 4.89
CA VAL A 60 15.11 -2.69 3.92
C VAL A 60 14.95 -4.03 4.65
N ARG A 61 15.80 -4.31 5.64
CA ARG A 61 15.76 -5.55 6.43
C ARG A 61 14.42 -5.69 7.14
N GLU A 62 14.02 -4.69 7.90
CA GLU A 62 12.77 -4.72 8.66
C GLU A 62 11.53 -4.80 7.77
N LEU A 63 11.48 -4.03 6.67
CA LEU A 63 10.35 -4.10 5.73
C LEU A 63 10.22 -5.48 5.08
N SER A 64 11.35 -6.14 4.78
CA SER A 64 11.33 -7.49 4.22
C SER A 64 10.77 -8.52 5.20
N ALA A 65 11.12 -8.42 6.49
CA ALA A 65 10.60 -9.26 7.56
C ALA A 65 9.08 -9.04 7.76
N VAL A 66 8.64 -7.79 7.81
CA VAL A 66 7.21 -7.44 7.91
C VAL A 66 6.42 -8.00 6.74
N LYS A 67 6.91 -7.78 5.51
CA LYS A 67 6.27 -8.30 4.29
C LYS A 67 6.17 -9.82 4.32
N SER A 68 7.23 -10.51 4.77
CA SER A 68 7.24 -11.96 4.95
C SER A 68 6.09 -12.39 5.87
N ARG A 69 5.97 -11.79 7.05
CA ARG A 69 4.86 -12.10 7.98
C ARG A 69 3.50 -11.85 7.35
N CYS A 70 3.29 -10.72 6.67
CA CYS A 70 2.03 -10.43 5.99
C CYS A 70 1.64 -11.52 4.97
N LEU A 71 2.60 -12.01 4.18
CA LEU A 71 2.36 -13.02 3.15
C LEU A 71 1.96 -14.39 3.70
N THR A 72 2.33 -14.72 4.95
CA THR A 72 1.93 -15.98 5.62
C THR A 72 0.47 -16.01 6.08
N LEU A 73 -0.22 -14.86 6.09
CA LEU A 73 -1.60 -14.78 6.57
C LEU A 73 -2.59 -15.34 5.53
N PRO A 74 -3.74 -15.88 5.97
CA PRO A 74 -4.83 -16.24 5.06
C PRO A 74 -5.54 -14.98 4.53
N GLU A 75 -6.26 -15.10 3.42
CA GLU A 75 -7.20 -14.06 3.00
C GLU A 75 -8.46 -14.06 3.88
N PRO A 76 -9.15 -12.92 4.03
CA PRO A 76 -8.77 -11.55 3.59
C PRO A 76 -7.74 -10.83 4.47
N THR A 77 -7.31 -11.46 5.58
CA THR A 77 -6.35 -10.88 6.54
C THR A 77 -5.05 -10.41 5.86
N LYS A 78 -4.51 -11.21 4.94
CA LYS A 78 -3.30 -10.90 4.17
C LYS A 78 -3.44 -9.64 3.33
N THR A 79 -4.51 -9.52 2.55
CA THR A 79 -4.77 -8.34 1.72
C THR A 79 -4.81 -7.08 2.58
N PHE A 80 -5.52 -7.11 3.70
CA PHE A 80 -5.57 -5.97 4.63
C PHE A 80 -4.19 -5.66 5.24
N ALA A 81 -3.45 -6.67 5.68
CA ALA A 81 -2.10 -6.50 6.23
C ALA A 81 -1.12 -5.89 5.21
N LEU A 82 -1.18 -6.32 3.95
CA LEU A 82 -0.35 -5.76 2.87
C LEU A 82 -0.71 -4.30 2.55
N VAL A 83 -1.98 -3.91 2.68
CA VAL A 83 -2.38 -2.50 2.59
C VAL A 83 -1.78 -1.68 3.74
N VAL A 84 -1.85 -2.18 4.98
CA VAL A 84 -1.22 -1.50 6.12
C VAL A 84 0.30 -1.39 5.93
N PHE A 85 0.95 -2.47 5.49
CA PHE A 85 2.37 -2.46 5.12
C PHE A 85 2.67 -1.40 4.06
N SER A 86 1.89 -1.34 2.97
CA SER A 86 2.10 -0.34 1.92
C SER A 86 2.02 1.10 2.43
N SER A 87 1.17 1.35 3.44
CA SER A 87 0.93 2.68 3.99
C SER A 87 2.11 3.25 4.79
N ILE A 88 3.04 2.40 5.24
CA ILE A 88 4.24 2.84 5.96
C ILE A 88 5.46 3.03 5.04
N ILE A 89 5.51 2.38 3.87
CA ILE A 89 6.70 2.32 2.99
C ILE A 89 7.28 3.71 2.72
N ARG A 90 6.44 4.67 2.29
CA ARG A 90 6.91 6.03 2.00
C ARG A 90 7.47 6.72 3.24
N ARG A 91 6.81 6.57 4.39
CA ARG A 91 7.17 7.25 5.63
C ARG A 91 8.48 6.74 6.23
N VAL A 92 8.79 5.46 6.05
CA VAL A 92 10.09 4.88 6.48
C VAL A 92 11.19 5.01 5.41
N SER A 93 10.88 5.59 4.25
CA SER A 93 11.86 5.88 3.20
C SER A 93 12.54 7.23 3.41
N ASN A 94 13.68 7.43 2.74
CA ASN A 94 14.39 8.70 2.66
C ASN A 94 13.66 9.77 1.82
N ALA A 95 12.57 9.39 1.13
CA ALA A 95 11.82 10.32 0.28
C ALA A 95 11.10 11.38 1.14
N ASP A 96 11.07 12.60 0.61
CA ASP A 96 10.40 13.76 1.20
C ASP A 96 8.88 13.50 1.34
N ASP A 97 8.35 13.76 2.54
CA ASP A 97 6.93 13.57 2.86
C ASP A 97 6.07 14.82 2.61
N GLN A 98 6.68 15.98 2.34
CA GLN A 98 5.97 17.26 2.17
C GLN A 98 5.45 17.47 0.74
N THR A 99 5.97 16.71 -0.22
CA THR A 99 5.54 16.83 -1.63
C THR A 99 4.98 15.53 -2.17
N GLN A 100 4.12 15.61 -3.18
CA GLN A 100 3.67 14.41 -3.88
C GLN A 100 4.79 13.76 -4.70
N LYS A 101 5.74 14.57 -5.19
CA LYS A 101 6.88 14.08 -5.97
C LYS A 101 7.76 13.17 -5.10
N THR A 102 8.14 12.03 -5.67
CA THR A 102 9.07 11.11 -5.01
C THR A 102 10.50 11.60 -5.24
N TYR A 103 11.07 12.31 -4.27
CA TYR A 103 12.46 12.76 -4.30
C TYR A 103 13.09 12.71 -2.89
N VAL A 104 14.42 12.57 -2.82
CA VAL A 104 15.19 12.69 -1.58
C VAL A 104 15.81 14.08 -1.53
N SER A 105 15.47 14.85 -0.49
CA SER A 105 16.01 16.21 -0.32
C SER A 105 17.49 16.15 0.10
N HIS A 106 18.34 16.86 -0.63
CA HIS A 106 19.76 17.03 -0.25
C HIS A 106 19.97 18.23 0.69
N THR A 107 19.05 19.20 0.69
CA THR A 107 19.13 20.40 1.55
C THR A 107 18.52 20.16 2.93
N LEU A 108 17.44 19.39 2.99
CA LEU A 108 16.77 19.00 4.24
C LEU A 108 16.54 17.49 4.26
N PRO A 109 17.60 16.68 4.47
CA PRO A 109 17.47 15.23 4.46
C PRO A 109 16.51 14.74 5.55
N LYS A 110 15.56 13.92 5.13
CA LYS A 110 14.63 13.26 6.04
C LYS A 110 15.39 12.24 6.92
N ARG A 111 15.02 12.18 8.19
CA ARG A 111 15.40 11.09 9.10
C ARG A 111 14.18 10.20 9.31
N PRO A 112 13.99 9.15 8.48
CA PRO A 112 12.82 8.30 8.61
C PRO A 112 12.83 7.52 9.93
N PRO A 113 11.68 7.34 10.58
CA PRO A 113 11.57 6.40 11.70
C PRO A 113 11.76 4.97 11.18
N PRO A 114 12.27 4.04 12.01
CA PRO A 114 12.40 2.65 11.62
C PRO A 114 11.02 1.98 11.51
N PRO A 115 10.86 0.96 10.64
CA PRO A 115 9.59 0.25 10.47
C PRO A 115 8.98 -0.32 11.75
N HIS A 116 9.78 -0.89 12.66
CA HIS A 116 9.28 -1.47 13.92
C HIS A 116 8.62 -0.45 14.85
N GLU A 117 9.03 0.82 14.83
CA GLU A 117 8.39 1.90 15.59
C GLU A 117 7.07 2.34 14.92
N LEU A 118 7.05 2.40 13.59
CA LEU A 118 5.93 3.00 12.85
C LEU A 118 4.78 2.00 12.62
N LEU A 119 5.09 0.72 12.40
CA LEU A 119 4.10 -0.30 12.06
C LEU A 119 2.98 -0.44 13.12
N PRO A 120 3.25 -0.52 14.45
CA PRO A 120 2.20 -0.64 15.45
C PRO A 120 1.16 0.49 15.38
N ILE A 121 1.63 1.71 15.15
CA ILE A 121 0.79 2.91 15.07
C ILE A 121 -0.19 2.81 13.89
N PHE A 122 0.27 2.28 12.75
CA PHE A 122 -0.52 2.22 11.53
C PHE A 122 -1.45 1.04 11.51
N VAL A 123 -1.02 -0.09 12.08
CA VAL A 123 -1.90 -1.24 12.35
C VAL A 123 -3.07 -0.80 13.21
N GLN A 124 -2.81 -0.12 14.34
CA GLN A 124 -3.84 0.42 15.22
C GLN A 124 -4.78 1.39 14.49
N ARG A 125 -4.24 2.33 13.73
CA ARG A 125 -5.02 3.30 12.96
C ARG A 125 -5.89 2.61 11.89
N ALA A 126 -5.35 1.64 11.18
CA ALA A 126 -6.05 0.93 10.12
C ALA A 126 -7.20 0.07 10.69
N ILE A 127 -6.97 -0.62 11.81
CA ILE A 127 -8.00 -1.39 12.50
C ILE A 127 -9.15 -0.47 12.93
N ARG A 128 -8.86 0.63 13.63
CA ARG A 128 -9.90 1.59 14.05
C ARG A 128 -10.69 2.15 12.86
N GLY A 129 -9.98 2.51 11.79
CA GLY A 129 -10.62 3.00 10.57
C GLY A 129 -11.52 1.96 9.91
N MET A 130 -11.13 0.69 9.93
CA MET A 130 -11.94 -0.41 9.40
C MET A 130 -13.15 -0.72 10.28
N GLU A 131 -13.01 -0.68 11.61
CA GLU A 131 -14.13 -0.84 12.55
C GLU A 131 -15.14 0.31 12.41
N GLU A 132 -14.66 1.54 12.29
CA GLU A 132 -15.51 2.70 12.03
C GLU A 132 -16.23 2.58 10.68
N TYR A 133 -15.50 2.23 9.62
CA TYR A 133 -16.07 1.99 8.30
C TYR A 133 -17.16 0.91 8.35
N ALA A 134 -16.90 -0.23 8.99
CA ALA A 134 -17.86 -1.32 9.12
C ALA A 134 -19.12 -0.90 9.89
N ARG A 135 -19.01 -0.06 10.92
CA ARG A 135 -20.17 0.46 11.68
C ARG A 135 -21.06 1.39 10.87
N LEU A 136 -20.47 2.17 9.96
CA LEU A 136 -21.21 3.15 9.14
C LEU A 136 -21.91 2.50 7.94
N LEU A 137 -21.57 1.25 7.61
CA LEU A 137 -22.15 0.56 6.48
C LEU A 137 -23.47 -0.12 6.87
N PRO A 138 -24.59 0.17 6.16
CA PRO A 138 -25.86 -0.49 6.42
C PRO A 138 -25.85 -1.97 6.03
N LYS A 139 -24.96 -2.36 5.10
CA LYS A 139 -24.75 -3.73 4.63
C LYS A 139 -23.27 -3.91 4.28
N PRO A 140 -22.70 -5.12 4.39
CA PRO A 140 -21.35 -5.40 3.93
C PRO A 140 -21.19 -4.99 2.46
N PRO A 141 -20.08 -4.32 2.09
CA PRO A 141 -19.83 -3.95 0.71
C PRO A 141 -19.69 -5.21 -0.13
N SER A 142 -20.21 -5.15 -1.35
CA SER A 142 -20.07 -6.19 -2.35
C SER A 142 -19.58 -5.56 -3.63
N GLY A 143 -18.55 -6.14 -4.26
CA GLY A 143 -18.01 -5.61 -5.50
C GLY A 143 -16.81 -6.39 -6.00
N THR A 144 -16.68 -6.45 -7.32
CA THR A 144 -15.52 -7.01 -8.00
C THR A 144 -14.55 -5.89 -8.36
N VAL A 145 -13.27 -6.09 -8.01
CA VAL A 145 -12.17 -5.18 -8.36
C VAL A 145 -11.20 -5.88 -9.31
N LEU A 146 -11.07 -5.33 -10.50
CA LEU A 146 -10.23 -5.82 -11.59
C LEU A 146 -8.95 -4.98 -11.69
N GLN A 147 -7.82 -5.65 -11.88
CA GLN A 147 -6.62 -4.97 -12.36
C GLN A 147 -6.67 -4.97 -13.89
N ALA A 148 -7.04 -3.84 -14.49
CA ALA A 148 -7.32 -3.77 -15.92
C ALA A 148 -7.08 -2.36 -16.47
N ASP A 149 -6.77 -2.30 -17.75
CA ASP A 149 -6.77 -1.05 -18.50
C ASP A 149 -8.21 -0.62 -18.76
N ALA A 150 -8.58 0.57 -18.27
CA ALA A 150 -9.93 1.11 -18.41
C ALA A 150 -10.38 1.31 -19.87
N ARG A 151 -9.45 1.33 -20.85
CA ARG A 151 -9.77 1.34 -22.29
C ARG A 151 -10.38 0.02 -22.76
N TRP A 152 -10.21 -1.04 -21.98
CA TRP A 152 -10.62 -2.40 -22.31
C TRP A 152 -11.71 -2.87 -21.33
N VAL A 153 -12.86 -2.21 -21.38
CA VAL A 153 -14.06 -2.67 -20.68
C VAL A 153 -14.61 -3.90 -21.44
N PRO A 154 -14.98 -5.01 -20.75
CA PRO A 154 -15.57 -6.17 -21.42
C PRO A 154 -16.75 -5.76 -22.31
N ALA A 155 -16.74 -6.19 -23.57
CA ALA A 155 -17.82 -5.92 -24.50
C ALA A 155 -19.15 -6.49 -23.95
N GLY A 156 -20.21 -5.68 -23.93
CA GLY A 156 -21.53 -6.07 -23.41
C GLY A 156 -21.71 -5.92 -21.90
N ALA A 157 -20.77 -5.31 -21.18
CA ALA A 157 -21.00 -4.92 -19.79
C ALA A 157 -21.94 -3.69 -19.74
N GLU A 158 -23.10 -3.86 -19.10
CA GLU A 158 -24.03 -2.77 -18.81
C GLU A 158 -23.79 -2.26 -17.38
N PHE A 159 -23.84 -0.94 -17.21
CA PHE A 159 -23.67 -0.26 -15.93
C PHE A 159 -24.79 0.78 -15.78
N GLU A 160 -25.38 0.89 -14.59
CA GLU A 160 -26.35 1.97 -14.33
C GLU A 160 -25.67 3.34 -14.28
N ASP A 161 -24.46 3.41 -13.71
CA ASP A 161 -23.67 4.62 -13.54
C ASP A 161 -22.16 4.36 -13.67
N VAL A 162 -21.42 5.39 -14.08
CA VAL A 162 -19.95 5.37 -14.18
C VAL A 162 -19.35 6.55 -13.43
N VAL A 163 -18.51 6.26 -12.44
CA VAL A 163 -17.75 7.26 -11.68
C VAL A 163 -16.26 7.06 -11.96
N THR A 164 -15.56 8.13 -12.35
CA THR A 164 -14.12 8.08 -12.64
C THR A 164 -13.42 9.36 -12.20
N SER A 165 -12.15 9.24 -11.80
CA SER A 165 -11.22 10.34 -11.59
C SER A 165 -10.03 10.12 -12.52
N PRO A 166 -10.05 10.66 -13.75
CA PRO A 166 -9.03 10.36 -14.76
C PRO A 166 -7.64 10.79 -14.30
N PRO A 167 -6.57 10.17 -14.83
CA PRO A 167 -5.21 10.49 -14.43
C PRO A 167 -4.91 11.97 -14.65
N MET A 168 -4.38 12.62 -13.63
CA MET A 168 -3.99 14.03 -13.69
C MET A 168 -2.74 14.17 -14.55
N TRP A 169 -2.84 14.99 -15.60
CA TRP A 169 -1.77 15.26 -16.54
C TRP A 169 -0.56 15.91 -15.84
N THR A 170 0.60 15.25 -15.88
CA THR A 170 1.88 15.88 -15.55
C THR A 170 2.80 15.72 -16.76
N GLN A 171 3.10 16.83 -17.46
CA GLN A 171 4.10 16.82 -18.52
C GLN A 171 5.46 16.49 -17.88
N SER A 172 6.10 15.42 -18.34
CA SER A 172 7.56 15.35 -18.25
C SER A 172 8.10 16.29 -19.31
N SER A 173 8.81 17.35 -18.90
CA SER A 173 9.55 18.22 -19.82
C SER A 173 10.64 17.39 -20.49
N THR A 174 10.32 16.80 -21.64
CA THR A 174 11.29 16.29 -22.59
C THR A 174 11.85 17.50 -23.32
N SER A 175 12.94 18.05 -22.80
CA SER A 175 13.80 19.01 -23.51
C SER A 175 14.39 18.31 -24.73
N THR A 176 13.65 18.27 -25.83
CA THR A 176 14.18 17.89 -27.13
C THR A 176 14.86 19.12 -27.70
N THR A 177 16.14 19.32 -27.37
CA THR A 177 16.97 20.21 -28.18
C THR A 177 17.37 19.43 -29.43
N ARG A 178 16.60 19.61 -30.50
CA ARG A 178 17.07 19.42 -31.87
C ARG A 178 17.20 20.80 -32.50
N CYS A 179 18.44 21.20 -32.77
CA CYS A 179 18.93 21.88 -33.98
C CYS A 179 20.44 22.04 -33.80
#